data_AF-A0A367JTX8-F1
#
_entry.id   AF-A0A367JTX8-F1
#
_cell.length_a   1.000
_cell.length_b   1.000
_cell.length_c   1.000
_cell.angle_alpha   90.00
_cell.angle_beta   90.00
_cell.angle_gamma   90.00
#
_symmetry.space_group_name_H-M   'P 1'
#
loop_
_entity.id
_entity.type
_entity.pdbx_description
1 polymer ?
#
loop_
_entity_poly.entity_id
_entity_poly.type
_entity_poly.pdbx_seq_one_letter_code
_entity_poly.pdbx_strand_id
1 'polypeptide(L)'
;MGGGAAKTYMGWWGNMGGPTQRGVVTYILSPFEQRPFAGAARAAVFNTARRVTSQVPYIGVAFGLGYYIYTSAKKRHAYLQSKAGHAAEGSH
;
A
#
# COMPACT_ATOMS: atom_id res chain seq x y z
N MET A 1 -6.27 -24.84 39.23
CA MET A 1 -6.83 -25.59 38.09
C MET A 1 -7.30 -24.58 37.08
N GLY A 2 -6.58 -24.37 35.98
CA GLY A 2 -6.99 -23.42 34.94
C GLY A 2 -8.25 -23.92 34.23
N GLY A 3 -9.31 -23.13 34.21
CA GLY A 3 -10.56 -23.46 33.51
C GLY A 3 -10.33 -23.64 32.00
N GLY A 4 -11.21 -24.40 31.34
CA GLY A 4 -11.11 -24.68 29.91
C GLY A 4 -11.11 -23.40 29.08
N ALA A 5 -10.09 -23.23 28.24
CA ALA A 5 -9.99 -22.08 27.34
C ALA A 5 -11.02 -22.20 26.20
N ALA A 6 -11.57 -21.05 25.78
CA ALA A 6 -12.47 -20.97 24.63
C ALA A 6 -11.76 -21.36 23.32
N LYS A 7 -12.52 -21.87 22.35
CA LYS A 7 -12.00 -22.17 21.01
C LYS A 7 -11.58 -20.87 20.30
N THR A 8 -10.38 -20.88 19.73
CA THR A 8 -9.80 -19.77 18.95
C THR A 8 -9.40 -20.26 17.56
N TYR A 9 -9.14 -19.32 16.64
CA TYR A 9 -8.65 -19.62 15.29
C TYR A 9 -7.13 -19.84 15.21
N MET A 10 -6.42 -19.77 16.33
CA MET A 10 -4.97 -19.91 16.41
C MET A 10 -4.58 -20.51 17.77
N GLY A 11 -3.73 -21.54 17.73
CA GLY A 11 -3.13 -22.15 18.93
C GLY A 11 -1.66 -21.77 19.13
N TRP A 12 -0.82 -22.73 19.49
CA TRP A 12 0.62 -22.54 19.76
C TRP A 12 1.48 -23.47 18.90
N TRP A 13 2.81 -23.37 19.01
CA TRP A 13 3.74 -24.31 18.39
C TRP A 13 3.34 -25.76 18.69
N GLY A 14 3.20 -26.56 17.62
CA GLY A 14 2.72 -27.95 17.69
C GLY A 14 1.20 -28.12 17.54
N ASN A 15 0.40 -27.06 17.68
CA ASN A 15 -1.06 -27.08 17.46
C ASN A 15 -1.57 -25.70 17.00
N MET A 16 -1.12 -25.22 15.84
CA MET A 16 -1.45 -23.87 15.34
C MET A 16 -2.91 -23.72 14.88
N GLY A 17 -3.65 -24.81 14.68
CA GLY A 17 -5.04 -24.78 14.20
C GLY A 17 -5.20 -24.73 12.67
N GLY A 18 -4.10 -24.88 11.92
CA GLY A 18 -4.14 -25.03 10.46
C GLY A 18 -4.51 -26.43 9.99
N PRO A 19 -4.77 -26.62 8.68
CA PRO A 19 -5.02 -27.95 8.12
C PRO A 19 -3.79 -28.86 8.27
N THR A 20 -4.02 -30.18 8.31
CA THR A 20 -2.94 -31.16 8.29
C THR A 20 -2.15 -31.06 6.98
N GLN A 21 -0.83 -30.88 7.09
CA GLN A 21 0.08 -30.82 5.95
C GLN A 21 0.90 -32.12 5.87
N ARG A 22 0.93 -32.77 4.71
CA ARG A 22 1.73 -33.97 4.46
C ARG A 22 2.34 -33.90 3.06
N GLY A 23 3.61 -34.28 2.93
CA GLY A 23 4.32 -34.34 1.64
C GLY A 23 5.00 -33.04 1.21
N VAL A 24 5.00 -31.99 2.04
CA VAL A 24 5.76 -30.75 1.79
C VAL A 24 7.13 -30.87 2.45
N VAL A 25 8.20 -30.69 1.67
CA VAL A 25 9.58 -30.70 2.17
C VAL A 25 10.18 -29.31 1.95
N THR A 26 10.74 -28.73 3.01
CA THR A 26 11.33 -27.38 3.00
C THR A 26 12.83 -27.47 3.21
N TYR A 27 13.61 -26.83 2.33
CA TYR A 27 15.06 -26.73 2.42
C TYR A 27 15.47 -25.28 2.68
N ILE A 28 16.44 -25.09 3.57
CA ILE A 28 16.96 -23.77 3.95
C ILE A 28 18.49 -23.89 4.08
N LEU A 29 19.21 -22.87 3.61
CA LEU A 29 20.67 -22.74 3.79
C LEU A 29 20.96 -21.87 5.02
N SER A 30 22.03 -22.15 5.76
CA SER A 30 22.43 -21.31 6.90
C SER A 30 22.64 -19.86 6.44
N PRO A 31 22.18 -18.84 7.20
CA PRO A 31 22.44 -17.44 6.86
C PRO A 31 23.93 -17.10 6.79
N PHE A 32 24.79 -17.84 7.51
CA PHE A 32 26.25 -17.67 7.49
C PHE A 32 26.92 -18.24 6.24
N GLU A 33 26.19 -19.05 5.46
CA GLU A 33 26.65 -19.59 4.17
C GLU A 33 26.09 -18.78 2.99
N GLN A 34 25.21 -17.81 3.25
CA GLN A 34 24.62 -16.93 2.25
C GLN A 34 25.36 -15.59 2.19
N ARG A 35 25.36 -14.97 1.01
CA ARG A 35 25.83 -13.59 0.85
C ARG A 35 24.71 -12.64 1.28
N PRO A 36 24.87 -11.84 2.36
CA PRO A 36 23.85 -10.89 2.76
C PRO A 36 23.66 -9.86 1.64
N PHE A 37 22.40 -9.61 1.25
CA PHE A 37 22.00 -8.67 0.19
C PHE A 37 22.37 -9.06 -1.25
N ALA A 38 22.66 -10.33 -1.53
CA ALA A 38 22.84 -10.78 -2.91
C ALA A 38 21.63 -10.38 -3.78
N GLY A 39 21.88 -9.58 -4.83
CA GLY A 39 20.82 -9.12 -5.75
C GLY A 39 19.94 -7.98 -5.22
N ALA A 40 20.23 -7.40 -4.05
CA ALA A 40 19.40 -6.37 -3.44
C ALA A 40 19.23 -5.14 -4.33
N ALA A 41 20.29 -4.62 -4.96
CA ALA A 41 20.18 -3.46 -5.84
C ALA A 41 19.27 -3.72 -7.06
N ARG A 42 19.46 -4.86 -7.73
CA ARG A 42 18.61 -5.27 -8.87
C ARG A 42 17.15 -5.45 -8.44
N ALA A 43 16.91 -6.10 -7.30
CA ALA A 43 15.57 -6.27 -6.76
C ALA A 43 14.94 -4.94 -6.34
N ALA A 44 15.71 -4.05 -5.70
CA ALA A 44 15.26 -2.76 -5.23
C ALA A 44 14.82 -1.84 -6.38
N VAL A 45 15.42 -1.95 -7.56
CA VAL A 45 15.00 -1.18 -8.73
C VAL A 45 13.87 -1.91 -9.47
N PHE A 46 14.14 -3.09 -10.03
CA PHE A 46 13.21 -3.70 -10.99
C PHE A 46 11.99 -4.35 -10.33
N ASN A 47 12.18 -5.06 -9.20
CA ASN A 47 11.05 -5.69 -8.52
C ASN A 47 10.20 -4.63 -7.79
N THR A 48 10.81 -3.59 -7.23
CA THR A 48 10.06 -2.47 -6.65
C THR A 48 9.28 -1.72 -7.71
N ALA A 49 9.90 -1.37 -8.84
CA ALA A 49 9.19 -0.70 -9.95
C ALA A 49 7.98 -1.53 -10.38
N ARG A 50 8.16 -2.83 -10.67
CA ARG A 50 7.06 -3.75 -11.02
C ARG A 50 5.93 -3.78 -9.98
N ARG A 51 6.28 -3.76 -8.69
CA ARG A 51 5.30 -3.78 -7.58
C ARG A 51 4.56 -2.46 -7.43
N VAL A 52 5.25 -1.33 -7.61
CA VAL A 52 4.63 0.00 -7.51
C VAL A 52 3.74 0.25 -8.72
N THR A 53 4.20 -0.04 -9.93
CA THR A 53 3.43 0.20 -11.15
C THR A 53 2.11 -0.56 -11.19
N SER A 54 2.03 -1.76 -10.60
CA SER A 54 0.77 -2.50 -10.52
C SER A 54 -0.25 -1.87 -9.57
N GLN A 55 0.18 -1.00 -8.65
CA GLN A 55 -0.69 -0.29 -7.71
C GLN A 55 -1.06 1.13 -8.17
N VAL A 56 -0.31 1.69 -9.12
CA VAL A 56 -0.54 3.04 -9.66
C VAL A 56 -1.97 3.24 -10.17
N PRO A 57 -2.65 2.30 -10.85
CA PRO A 57 -4.03 2.53 -11.28
C PRO A 57 -5.00 2.73 -10.12
N TYR A 58 -4.83 2.02 -9.01
CA TYR A 58 -5.73 2.09 -7.86
C TYR A 58 -5.52 3.37 -7.06
N ILE A 59 -4.26 3.75 -6.84
CA ILE A 59 -3.91 4.87 -5.97
C ILE A 59 -3.76 6.16 -6.78
N GLY A 60 -3.06 6.08 -7.92
CA GLY A 60 -2.74 7.21 -8.79
C GLY A 60 -3.98 7.84 -9.42
N VAL A 61 -5.03 7.08 -9.74
CA VAL A 61 -6.29 7.66 -10.26
C VAL A 61 -6.98 8.49 -9.18
N ALA A 62 -7.08 7.98 -7.96
CA ALA A 62 -7.69 8.72 -6.85
C ALA A 62 -6.92 10.01 -6.53
N PHE A 63 -5.59 9.94 -6.43
CA PHE A 63 -4.75 11.12 -6.20
C PHE A 63 -4.79 12.10 -7.37
N GLY A 64 -4.75 11.62 -8.61
CA GLY A 64 -4.82 12.47 -9.80
C GLY A 64 -6.13 13.24 -9.87
N LEU A 65 -7.26 12.56 -9.64
CA LEU A 65 -8.58 13.19 -9.62
C LEU A 65 -8.70 14.21 -8.47
N GLY A 66 -8.29 13.82 -7.26
CA GLY A 66 -8.33 14.72 -6.09
C GLY A 66 -7.47 15.97 -6.31
N TYR A 67 -6.27 15.82 -6.85
CA TYR A 67 -5.37 16.94 -7.16
C TYR A 67 -5.95 17.85 -8.24
N TYR A 68 -6.56 17.29 -9.28
CA TYR A 68 -7.23 18.06 -10.34
C TYR A 68 -8.39 18.90 -9.80
N ILE A 69 -9.26 18.30 -8.98
CA ILE A 69 -10.38 19.02 -8.36
C ILE A 69 -9.87 20.15 -7.46
N TYR A 70 -8.91 19.84 -6.57
CA TYR A 70 -8.34 20.82 -5.65
C TYR A 70 -7.72 22.02 -6.37
N THR A 71 -6.89 21.76 -7.38
CA THR A 71 -6.20 22.83 -8.12
C THR A 71 -7.17 23.68 -8.93
N SER A 72 -8.18 23.08 -9.55
CA SER A 72 -9.22 23.80 -10.29
C SER A 72 -10.07 24.67 -9.37
N ALA A 73 -10.51 24.13 -8.23
CA ALA A 73 -11.28 24.87 -7.23
C ALA A 73 -10.48 26.04 -6.65
N LYS A 74 -9.19 25.83 -6.32
CA LYS A 74 -8.32 26.88 -5.80
C LYS A 74 -8.11 28.01 -6.81
N LYS A 75 -7.90 27.69 -8.08
CA LYS A 75 -7.78 28.68 -9.16
C LYS A 75 -9.06 29.49 -9.34
N ARG A 76 -10.22 28.81 -9.37
CA ARG A 76 -11.52 29.49 -9.49
C ARG A 76 -11.80 30.37 -8.29
N HIS A 77 -11.54 29.90 -7.08
CA HIS A 77 -11.69 30.70 -5.86
C HIS A 77 -10.81 31.95 -5.90
N ALA A 78 -9.52 31.83 -6.28
CA ALA A 78 -8.63 32.96 -6.42
C ALA A 78 -9.08 33.96 -7.51
N TYR A 79 -9.59 33.46 -8.64
CA TYR A 79 -10.16 34.31 -9.69
C TYR A 79 -11.37 35.07 -9.19
N LEU A 80 -12.31 34.40 -8.52
CA LEU A 80 -13.52 35.03 -7.99
C LEU A 80 -13.19 36.13 -6.97
N GLN A 81 -12.16 35.95 -6.14
CA GLN A 81 -11.69 36.96 -5.18
C GLN A 81 -10.85 38.09 -5.82
N SER A 82 -10.55 38.02 -7.12
CA SER A 82 -9.80 39.05 -7.83
C SER A 82 -10.72 40.18 -8.31
N LYS A 83 -10.14 41.37 -8.55
CA LYS A 83 -10.90 42.51 -9.11
C LYS A 83 -11.57 42.17 -10.44
N ALA A 84 -10.86 41.42 -11.31
CA ALA A 84 -11.39 41.00 -12.60
C ALA A 84 -12.56 40.01 -12.43
N GLY A 85 -12.47 39.09 -11.47
CA GLY A 85 -13.55 38.16 -11.15
C GLY A 85 -14.78 38.87 -10.59
N HIS A 86 -14.61 39.80 -9.65
CA HIS A 86 -15.71 40.63 -9.13
C HIS A 86 -16.36 41.47 -10.24
N ALA A 87 -15.58 42.01 -11.18
CA ALA A 87 -16.12 42.79 -12.30
C ALA A 87 -16.87 41.92 -13.33
N ALA A 88 -16.40 40.70 -13.59
CA ALA A 88 -16.99 39.80 -14.57
C ALA A 88 -18.21 39.02 -14.05
N GLU A 89 -18.24 38.70 -12.76
CA GLU A 89 -19.24 37.80 -12.15
C GLU A 89 -20.12 38.50 -11.11
N GLY A 90 -19.74 39.71 -10.67
CA GLY A 90 -20.48 40.52 -9.69
C GLY A 90 -21.59 41.38 -10.28
N SER A 91 -21.91 41.22 -11.57
CA SER A 91 -23.07 41.87 -12.20
C SER A 91 -24.34 41.03 -11.98
N HIS A 92 -24.84 41.02 -10.76
CA HIS A 92 -26.19 40.61 -10.38
C HIS A 92 -26.69 41.45 -9.22
#